data_AF-A0AAW9HYF8-F1
#
_entry.id   AF-A0AAW9HYF8-F1
#
_cell.length_a   1.000
_cell.length_b   1.000
_cell.length_c   1.000
_cell.angle_alpha   90.00
_cell.angle_beta   90.00
_cell.angle_gamma   90.00
#
_symmetry.space_group_name_H-M   'P 1'
#
loop_
_entity.id
_entity.type
_entity.pdbx_description
1 polymer ?
#
loop_
_entity_poly.entity_id
_entity_poly.type
_entity_poly.pdbx_seq_one_letter_code
_entity_poly.pdbx_strand_id
1 'polypeptide(L)'
;MTTHRERAPLAEAIMLYRERGASSFHVPGHKNGRAYAGEGKTTEMLREAMRIDVTEITGTDDLFHPEGVIQEAQELAADCFGAE
;
A
#
# COMPACT_ATOMS: atom_id res chain seq x y z
N MET A 1 20.10 -18.15 -2.33
CA MET A 1 19.87 -17.12 -1.30
C MET A 1 20.24 -15.78 -1.89
N THR A 2 19.27 -15.14 -2.51
CA THR A 2 19.45 -13.82 -3.13
C THR A 2 19.54 -12.76 -2.03
N THR A 3 20.28 -11.68 -2.30
CA THR A 3 20.73 -10.68 -1.31
C THR A 3 19.79 -9.49 -1.16
N HIS A 4 18.56 -9.55 -1.68
CA HIS A 4 17.64 -8.41 -1.74
C HIS A 4 16.88 -8.15 -0.43
N ARG A 5 17.58 -8.18 0.71
CA ARG A 5 17.00 -7.94 2.05
C ARG A 5 16.64 -6.48 2.33
N GLU A 6 17.04 -5.58 1.44
CA GLU A 6 16.81 -4.14 1.59
C GLU A 6 15.54 -3.66 0.88
N ARG A 7 14.89 -4.52 0.08
CA ARG A 7 13.68 -4.17 -0.67
C ARG A 7 12.42 -4.70 0.00
N ALA A 8 11.36 -3.90 -0.06
CA ALA A 8 10.01 -4.26 0.34
C ALA A 8 9.02 -3.72 -0.71
N PRO A 9 8.88 -4.37 -1.88
CA PRO A 9 8.20 -3.80 -3.06
C PRO A 9 6.79 -3.29 -2.79
N LEU A 10 5.98 -4.07 -2.04
CA LEU A 10 4.63 -3.67 -1.67
C LEU A 10 4.61 -2.41 -0.79
N ALA A 11 5.49 -2.34 0.22
CA ALA A 11 5.57 -1.17 1.09
C ALA A 11 6.10 0.05 0.33
N GLU A 12 7.12 -0.12 -0.51
CA GLU A 12 7.66 0.92 -1.40
C GLU A 12 6.56 1.50 -2.30
N ALA A 13 5.75 0.65 -2.92
CA ALA A 13 4.65 1.06 -3.81
C ALA A 13 3.56 1.84 -3.08
N ILE A 14 3.13 1.38 -1.90
CA ILE A 14 2.12 2.06 -1.07
C ILE A 14 2.63 3.43 -0.60
N MET A 15 3.91 3.50 -0.21
CA MET A 15 4.54 4.76 0.22
C MET A 15 4.65 5.75 -0.95
N LEU A 16 5.02 5.27 -2.14
CA LEU A 16 5.03 6.08 -3.36
C LEU A 16 3.63 6.58 -3.73
N TYR A 17 2.60 5.73 -3.63
CA TYR A 17 1.21 6.16 -3.84
C TYR A 17 0.81 7.27 -2.86
N ARG A 18 1.13 7.10 -1.58
CA ARG A 18 0.86 8.10 -0.53
C ARG A 18 1.56 9.44 -0.83
N GLU A 19 2.81 9.40 -1.28
CA GLU A 19 3.63 10.57 -1.59
C GLU A 19 3.16 11.33 -2.83
N ARG A 20 2.64 10.61 -3.84
CA ARG A 20 2.05 11.23 -5.04
C ARG A 20 0.87 12.16 -4.69
N GLY A 21 0.19 11.91 -3.57
CA GLY A 21 -0.86 12.80 -3.08
C GLY A 21 -2.04 12.97 -4.05
N ALA A 22 -2.27 11.99 -4.93
CA ALA A 22 -3.29 12.08 -5.96
C ALA A 22 -4.69 12.19 -5.34
N SER A 23 -5.56 12.97 -5.99
CA SER A 23 -6.97 13.03 -5.60
C SER A 23 -7.64 11.71 -5.91
N SER A 24 -8.10 11.00 -4.88
CA SER A 24 -8.82 9.74 -5.05
C SER A 24 -10.28 9.99 -5.47
N PHE A 25 -10.66 9.45 -6.63
CA PHE A 25 -12.06 9.39 -7.12
C PHE A 25 -12.65 7.97 -7.02
N HIS A 26 -11.80 6.97 -6.84
CA HIS A 26 -12.10 5.55 -6.60
C HIS A 26 -12.48 5.25 -5.14
N VAL A 27 -12.85 4.00 -4.87
CA VAL A 27 -12.94 3.47 -3.50
C VAL A 27 -11.55 3.40 -2.84
N PRO A 28 -11.46 3.38 -1.50
CA PRO A 28 -12.55 3.50 -0.53
C PRO A 28 -13.05 4.93 -0.28
N GLY A 29 -14.18 5.05 0.42
CA GLY A 29 -14.91 6.31 0.63
C GLY A 29 -14.23 7.34 1.52
N HIS A 30 -13.21 6.96 2.30
CA HIS A 30 -12.47 7.90 3.16
C HIS A 30 -11.55 8.85 2.38
N LYS A 31 -11.31 8.58 1.08
CA LYS A 31 -10.57 9.43 0.13
C LYS A 31 -9.22 9.90 0.69
N ASN A 32 -8.36 8.96 1.06
CA ASN A 32 -7.05 9.21 1.66
C ASN A 32 -7.14 9.97 3.01
N GLY A 33 -8.18 9.70 3.79
CA GLY A 33 -8.41 10.29 5.12
C GLY A 33 -9.15 11.63 5.10
N ARG A 34 -9.48 12.18 3.91
CA ARG A 34 -10.22 13.44 3.79
C ARG A 34 -11.61 13.41 4.44
N ALA A 35 -12.25 12.25 4.50
CA ALA A 35 -13.54 12.12 5.18
C ALA A 35 -13.48 12.44 6.69
N TYR A 36 -12.29 12.40 7.30
CA TYR A 36 -12.07 12.73 8.71
C TYR A 36 -11.45 14.13 8.91
N ALA A 37 -11.37 14.94 7.85
CA ALA A 37 -10.82 16.29 7.97
C ALA A 37 -11.72 17.16 8.84
N GLY A 38 -11.17 17.71 9.93
CA GLY A 38 -11.90 18.60 10.86
C GLY A 38 -12.47 17.92 12.10
N GLU A 39 -12.38 16.60 12.22
CA GLU A 39 -12.88 15.81 13.36
C GLU A 39 -11.99 15.87 14.62
N GLY A 40 -11.02 16.79 14.66
CA GLY A 40 -10.10 16.99 15.79
C GLY A 40 -9.02 15.90 15.94
N LYS A 41 -8.31 15.93 17.08
CA LYS A 41 -7.15 15.04 17.34
C LYS A 41 -7.54 13.56 17.51
N THR A 42 -8.79 13.27 17.83
CA THR A 42 -9.28 11.92 18.09
C THR A 42 -9.23 11.02 16.85
N THR A 43 -9.26 11.60 15.65
CA THR A 43 -9.25 10.86 14.38
C THR A 43 -7.92 10.94 13.63
N GLU A 44 -6.90 11.61 14.18
CA GLU A 44 -5.63 11.85 13.48
C GLU A 44 -4.92 10.55 13.10
N MET A 45 -4.87 9.58 14.03
CA MET A 45 -4.32 8.25 13.76
C MET A 45 -5.06 7.54 12.62
N LEU A 46 -6.40 7.59 12.63
CA LEU A 46 -7.21 7.01 11.57
C LEU A 46 -6.94 7.71 10.24
N ARG A 47 -6.93 9.05 10.22
CA ARG A 47 -6.65 9.83 9.03
C ARG A 47 -5.32 9.44 8.38
N GLU A 48 -4.27 9.22 9.16
CA GLU A 48 -2.98 8.80 8.63
C GLU A 48 -2.98 7.35 8.12
N ALA A 49 -3.61 6.42 8.84
CA ALA A 49 -3.78 5.04 8.36
C ALA A 49 -4.56 4.98 7.02
N MET A 50 -5.59 5.80 6.88
CA MET A 50 -6.40 5.89 5.65
C MET A 50 -5.63 6.39 4.42
N ARG A 51 -4.39 6.87 4.55
CA ARG A 51 -3.56 7.32 3.42
C ARG A 51 -2.83 6.18 2.73
N ILE A 52 -2.76 5.02 3.39
CA ILE A 52 -2.18 3.78 2.86
C ILE A 52 -3.23 2.68 2.69
N ASP A 53 -4.48 2.94 3.09
CA ASP A 53 -5.63 2.09 2.81
C ASP A 53 -6.06 2.31 1.35
N VAL A 54 -5.62 1.40 0.49
CA VAL A 54 -5.83 1.45 -0.96
C VAL A 54 -6.32 0.10 -1.45
N THR A 55 -7.01 0.15 -2.58
CA THR A 55 -7.51 -1.02 -3.30
C THR A 55 -6.66 -1.24 -4.56
N GLU A 56 -7.12 -2.11 -5.45
CA GLU A 56 -6.54 -2.40 -6.75
C GLU A 56 -6.73 -1.19 -7.67
N ILE A 57 -5.74 -0.29 -7.67
CA ILE A 57 -5.68 0.90 -8.50
C ILE A 57 -4.35 0.92 -9.24
N THR A 58 -4.23 1.80 -10.23
CA THR A 58 -3.01 1.91 -11.01
C THR A 58 -1.79 2.16 -10.11
N GLY A 59 -0.89 1.18 -10.05
CA GLY A 59 0.35 1.24 -9.28
C GLY A 59 0.31 0.53 -7.92
N THR A 60 -0.78 -0.12 -7.51
CA THR A 60 -0.88 -0.86 -6.24
C THR A 60 -1.08 -2.38 -6.40
N ASP A 61 -1.19 -2.87 -7.64
CA ASP A 61 -1.37 -4.29 -8.02
C ASP A 61 -2.76 -4.88 -7.64
N ASP A 62 -3.03 -6.11 -8.10
CA ASP A 62 -4.23 -6.89 -7.76
C ASP A 62 -3.88 -7.97 -6.72
N LEU A 63 -4.57 -7.96 -5.57
CA LEU A 63 -4.31 -8.92 -4.50
C LEU A 63 -4.77 -10.35 -4.84
N PHE A 64 -5.82 -10.50 -5.65
CA PHE A 64 -6.37 -11.79 -6.05
C PHE A 64 -5.61 -12.41 -7.23
N HIS A 65 -4.99 -11.58 -8.06
CA HIS A 65 -4.15 -12.03 -9.16
C HIS A 65 -2.86 -11.19 -9.26
N PRO A 66 -1.88 -11.42 -8.37
CA PRO A 66 -0.66 -10.63 -8.34
C PRO A 66 0.17 -10.83 -9.60
N GLU A 67 0.49 -9.73 -10.28
CA GLU A 67 1.40 -9.72 -11.45
C GLU A 67 2.52 -8.66 -11.33
N GLY A 68 2.54 -7.91 -10.22
CA GLY A 68 3.45 -6.78 -10.01
C GLY A 68 4.09 -6.78 -8.62
N VAL A 69 3.93 -5.67 -7.89
CA VAL A 69 4.62 -5.45 -6.61
C VAL A 69 4.20 -6.41 -5.51
N ILE A 70 2.98 -6.97 -5.58
CA ILE A 70 2.55 -8.01 -4.65
C ILE A 70 3.26 -9.33 -4.99
N GLN A 71 3.33 -9.70 -6.27
CA GLN A 71 4.05 -10.90 -6.71
C GLN A 71 5.53 -10.82 -6.32
N GLU A 72 6.20 -9.70 -6.62
CA GLU A 72 7.61 -9.50 -6.27
C GLU A 72 7.83 -9.61 -4.75
N ALA A 73 6.94 -9.03 -3.94
CA ALA A 73 7.03 -9.12 -2.49
C ALA A 73 6.82 -10.56 -1.98
N GLN A 74 5.91 -11.32 -2.60
CA GLN A 74 5.69 -12.74 -2.28
C GLN A 74 6.91 -13.60 -2.63
N GLU A 75 7.51 -13.40 -3.81
CA GLU A 75 8.72 -14.11 -4.23
C GLU A 75 9.91 -13.83 -3.32
N LEU A 76 10.12 -12.57 -2.93
CA LEU A 76 11.15 -12.19 -1.96
C LEU A 76 10.91 -12.81 -0.59
N ALA A 77 9.66 -12.88 -0.14
CA ALA A 77 9.31 -13.57 1.09
C ALA A 77 9.60 -15.08 0.98
N ALA A 78 9.22 -15.72 -0.13
CA ALA A 78 9.47 -17.13 -0.37
C ALA A 78 10.98 -17.47 -0.34
N ASP A 79 11.83 -16.70 -1.03
CA ASP A 79 13.30 -16.88 -0.98
C ASP A 79 13.88 -16.65 0.43
N CYS A 80 13.35 -15.67 1.17
CA CYS A 80 13.79 -15.38 2.54
C CYS A 80 13.50 -16.53 3.50
N PHE A 81 12.31 -17.14 3.38
CA PHE A 81 11.84 -18.18 4.29
C PHE A 81 12.06 -19.62 3.76
N GLY A 82 12.53 -19.78 2.52
CA GLY A 82 12.72 -21.09 1.89
C GLY A 82 11.40 -21.80 1.57
N ALA A 83 10.38 -21.04 1.19
CA ALA A 83 9.08 -21.56 0.75
C ALA A 83 8.99 -21.62 -0.79
N GLU A 84 8.02 -22.38 -1.28
CA GLU A 84 7.59 -22.41 -2.69
C GLU A 84 6.41 -21.46 -2.91
#